data_AF-A0A942GAP5-F1
#
_entry.id   AF-A0A942GAP5-F1
#
_cell.length_a   1.000
_cell.length_b   1.000
_cell.length_c   1.000
_cell.angle_alpha   90.00
_cell.angle_beta   90.00
_cell.angle_gamma   90.00
#
_symmetry.space_group_name_H-M   'P 1'
#
loop_
_entity.id
_entity.type
_entity.pdbx_description
1 polymer ?
#
loop_
_entity_poly.entity_id
_entity_poly.type
_entity_poly.pdbx_seq_one_letter_code
_entity_poly.pdbx_strand_id
1 'polypeptide(L)'
;MSLVNRQTRVVSTLTALALMTAVVPPAAAGTDGHPLKDGAVGYFGHFDPVVQPLPLDADFMSPTANTPAPTPACPAMVMTAEFGDVHPGSTHARAIDCLAWWGVSLGDGNYGYAPGKPVTRAQNASFLARALDSTHVPLPEDWQLPSGFRLPDVADGAPHSVPILRVVHSDIMRPRSDGNFRGGVSLRRDEMAIAIVAAYDHVSGSDATQPPPTGRFPDLGGHRDAATIERAYDLGFTSGRTDGTFDPAGVVNRAQMAAFLTRLLDALVTDHHAYPPSLPAWDLVPPGRRPPPPLQGEGVKFAFYEKNHDGSLLRWDPCKPIPVHVNYAGAPAGAKTAVERAVKMVADASGMRVHVAGTSTEKARNDGSVPIVDGRLTIGWADFGHPMLIGYGGPSYSYVGRGHLQIFAGGVAMNSAWRPTGDQLTLGLMHEIGHAVGLDHPSDPGQVMYHQLQHGRKVAWGDGDLVGLRALGDRSGCS
;
A
#
# COMPACT_ATOMS: atom_id res chain seq x y z
N MET A 1 38.41 63.89 -9.25
CA MET A 1 37.90 65.06 -10.01
C MET A 1 37.09 64.54 -11.19
N SER A 2 36.02 65.25 -11.54
CA SER A 2 34.93 64.93 -12.49
C SER A 2 33.74 64.13 -11.96
N LEU A 3 32.71 64.92 -11.64
CA LEU A 3 31.30 64.62 -11.49
C LEU A 3 30.64 64.29 -12.83
N VAL A 4 29.58 63.46 -12.79
CA VAL A 4 28.25 63.64 -13.44
C VAL A 4 27.31 62.73 -12.63
N ASN A 5 26.41 63.12 -11.71
CA ASN A 5 25.35 64.12 -11.61
C ASN A 5 24.06 63.81 -12.41
N ARG A 6 22.98 63.54 -11.64
CA ARG A 6 21.55 63.88 -11.89
C ARG A 6 20.80 63.10 -12.99
N GLN A 7 19.49 62.82 -12.94
CA GLN A 7 18.42 63.06 -11.96
C GLN A 7 17.17 62.27 -12.43
N THR A 8 16.32 61.87 -11.48
CA THR A 8 14.83 61.81 -11.51
C THR A 8 14.07 61.70 -12.84
N ARG A 9 13.09 60.77 -12.86
CA ARG A 9 11.69 61.11 -13.19
C ARG A 9 10.70 60.15 -12.51
N VAL A 10 9.89 60.74 -11.62
CA VAL A 10 8.56 60.28 -11.19
C VAL A 10 7.58 60.65 -12.29
N VAL A 11 6.69 59.73 -12.72
CA VAL A 11 5.29 60.04 -13.10
C VAL A 11 4.45 58.76 -12.94
N SER A 12 3.42 58.88 -12.10
CA SER A 12 2.30 57.97 -11.92
C SER A 12 1.35 57.95 -13.11
N THR A 13 0.75 56.81 -13.41
CA THR A 13 -0.62 56.76 -13.97
C THR A 13 -1.38 55.55 -13.43
N LEU A 14 -2.48 55.84 -12.75
CA LEU A 14 -3.56 54.92 -12.37
C LEU A 14 -4.19 54.30 -13.61
N THR A 15 -4.65 53.04 -13.56
CA THR A 15 -6.02 52.70 -14.00
C THR A 15 -6.54 51.36 -13.43
N ALA A 16 -7.72 51.46 -12.82
CA ALA A 16 -8.85 50.52 -12.75
C ALA A 16 -8.68 49.09 -12.18
N LEU A 17 -9.07 49.01 -10.91
CA LEU A 17 -9.66 47.88 -10.21
C LEU A 17 -10.99 47.44 -10.88
N ALA A 18 -11.13 46.15 -11.18
CA ALA A 18 -12.43 45.53 -11.46
C ALA A 18 -12.58 44.29 -10.57
N LEU A 19 -13.25 44.47 -9.42
CA LEU A 19 -13.83 43.39 -8.64
C LEU A 19 -15.02 42.83 -9.44
N MET A 20 -14.97 41.56 -9.83
CA MET A 20 -16.18 40.80 -10.11
C MET A 20 -16.52 39.95 -8.88
N THR A 21 -17.47 40.44 -8.09
CA THR A 21 -18.17 39.69 -7.06
C THR A 21 -19.16 38.72 -7.74
N ALA A 22 -18.89 37.42 -7.69
CA ALA A 22 -19.89 36.41 -8.01
C ALA A 22 -20.75 36.16 -6.75
N VAL A 23 -22.00 36.62 -6.81
CA VAL A 23 -23.05 36.35 -5.83
C VAL A 23 -23.63 34.96 -6.12
N VAL A 24 -23.56 34.05 -5.15
CA VAL A 24 -24.25 32.75 -5.19
C VAL A 24 -25.52 32.84 -4.32
N PRO A 25 -26.72 32.50 -4.83
CA PRO A 25 -27.96 32.56 -4.05
C PRO A 25 -28.11 31.38 -3.08
N PRO A 26 -28.82 31.54 -1.94
CA PRO A 26 -28.97 30.50 -0.93
C PRO A 26 -30.00 29.44 -1.30
N ALA A 27 -29.73 28.21 -0.86
CA ALA A 27 -30.56 27.02 -1.01
C ALA A 27 -31.85 27.08 -0.18
N ALA A 28 -32.94 26.58 -0.77
CA ALA A 28 -34.23 26.44 -0.11
C ALA A 28 -34.21 25.31 0.94
N ALA A 29 -34.74 25.63 2.12
CA ALA A 29 -34.95 24.71 3.23
C ALA A 29 -36.15 23.78 2.97
N GLY A 30 -35.98 22.49 3.26
CA GLY A 30 -37.07 21.53 3.48
C GLY A 30 -37.06 21.12 4.94
N THR A 31 -38.20 21.32 5.60
CA THR A 31 -38.45 21.10 7.03
C THR A 31 -38.77 19.64 7.33
N ASP A 32 -38.89 19.37 8.65
CA ASP A 32 -39.58 18.25 9.33
C ASP A 32 -38.58 17.38 10.12
N GLY A 33 -38.62 17.22 11.44
CA GLY A 33 -39.58 17.63 12.47
C GLY A 33 -39.55 16.63 13.63
N HIS A 34 -38.83 16.98 14.72
CA HIS A 34 -39.03 16.56 16.13
C HIS A 34 -38.85 15.07 16.58
N PRO A 35 -38.72 14.77 17.89
CA PRO A 35 -37.89 15.43 18.92
C PRO A 35 -37.14 14.45 19.85
N LEU A 36 -36.18 15.02 20.60
CA LEU A 36 -35.46 14.44 21.74
C LEU A 36 -36.39 14.09 22.92
N LYS A 37 -36.00 13.12 23.76
CA LYS A 37 -36.44 13.03 25.17
C LYS A 37 -35.29 12.68 26.12
N ASP A 38 -35.30 13.41 27.23
CA ASP A 38 -34.29 13.56 28.28
C ASP A 38 -34.33 12.48 29.40
N GLY A 39 -33.18 12.37 30.08
CA GLY A 39 -33.06 12.18 31.54
C GLY A 39 -32.80 10.75 32.06
N ALA A 40 -32.04 10.49 33.13
CA ALA A 40 -31.14 11.26 33.97
C ALA A 40 -30.47 10.30 35.00
N VAL A 41 -29.27 10.67 35.48
CA VAL A 41 -28.59 10.37 36.77
C VAL A 41 -28.11 8.92 37.10
N GLY A 42 -26.91 8.81 37.68
CA GLY A 42 -26.13 7.57 37.88
C GLY A 42 -25.95 7.10 39.33
N TYR A 43 -25.14 6.04 39.54
CA TYR A 43 -24.09 5.90 40.58
C TYR A 43 -23.36 4.53 40.46
N PHE A 44 -22.15 4.48 41.02
CA PHE A 44 -21.07 3.48 40.91
C PHE A 44 -21.33 2.07 41.47
N GLY A 45 -20.64 1.05 40.92
CA GLY A 45 -20.24 -0.14 41.70
C GLY A 45 -19.90 -1.44 40.95
N HIS A 46 -18.59 -1.67 40.75
CA HIS A 46 -17.87 -2.97 40.73
C HIS A 46 -18.02 -3.98 39.56
N PHE A 47 -16.85 -4.53 39.19
CA PHE A 47 -16.55 -5.49 38.14
C PHE A 47 -16.99 -6.93 38.50
N ASP A 48 -17.54 -7.66 37.52
CA ASP A 48 -17.02 -8.98 37.10
C ASP A 48 -17.56 -9.35 35.70
N PRO A 49 -16.81 -10.09 34.86
CA PRO A 49 -17.12 -10.29 33.45
C PRO A 49 -17.90 -11.60 33.24
N VAL A 50 -19.12 -11.50 32.70
CA VAL A 50 -19.79 -12.63 32.03
C VAL A 50 -20.22 -12.13 30.66
N VAL A 51 -19.39 -12.39 29.65
CA VAL A 51 -19.77 -12.24 28.24
C VAL A 51 -20.54 -13.49 27.85
N GLN A 52 -21.86 -13.37 27.72
CA GLN A 52 -22.64 -14.31 26.90
C GLN A 52 -22.48 -13.89 25.42
N PRO A 53 -22.28 -14.84 24.48
CA PRO A 53 -22.20 -14.50 23.06
C PRO A 53 -23.58 -14.13 22.52
N LEU A 54 -23.65 -13.01 21.78
CA LEU A 54 -24.77 -12.69 20.91
C LEU A 54 -24.76 -13.64 19.70
N PRO A 55 -25.93 -14.08 19.20
CA PRO A 55 -25.99 -14.96 18.02
C PRO A 55 -25.57 -14.18 16.77
N LEU A 56 -24.59 -14.71 16.04
CA LEU A 56 -24.27 -14.29 14.68
C LEU A 56 -25.32 -14.88 13.74
N ASP A 57 -26.05 -14.01 13.04
CA ASP A 57 -26.96 -14.41 11.97
C ASP A 57 -26.18 -15.19 10.88
N ALA A 58 -26.62 -16.42 10.63
CA ALA A 58 -25.90 -17.45 9.89
C ALA A 58 -26.05 -17.38 8.36
N ASP A 59 -26.52 -16.25 7.79
CA ASP A 59 -26.89 -16.17 6.36
C ASP A 59 -25.82 -15.51 5.45
N PHE A 60 -24.61 -15.24 5.94
CA PHE A 60 -23.47 -14.77 5.12
C PHE A 60 -22.38 -15.81 4.85
N MET A 61 -22.55 -17.07 5.25
CA MET A 61 -21.56 -18.14 5.04
C MET A 61 -22.16 -19.33 4.30
N SER A 62 -22.25 -19.22 2.97
CA SER A 62 -22.30 -20.40 2.11
C SER A 62 -21.03 -20.44 1.25
N PRO A 63 -20.07 -21.34 1.53
CA PRO A 63 -18.93 -21.55 0.64
C PRO A 63 -19.43 -22.15 -0.68
N THR A 64 -19.08 -21.51 -1.80
CA THR A 64 -19.31 -22.09 -3.13
C THR A 64 -18.49 -23.38 -3.27
N ALA A 65 -19.04 -24.39 -3.95
CA ALA A 65 -18.55 -25.78 -4.02
C ALA A 65 -17.10 -26.00 -4.51
N ASN A 66 -16.35 -24.95 -4.86
CA ASN A 66 -14.98 -25.02 -5.41
C ASN A 66 -13.92 -24.25 -4.59
N THR A 67 -14.25 -23.76 -3.39
CA THR A 67 -13.26 -23.11 -2.52
C THR A 67 -12.44 -24.18 -1.77
N PRO A 68 -11.10 -24.21 -1.89
CA PRO A 68 -10.28 -25.12 -1.08
C PRO A 68 -10.56 -24.91 0.41
N ALA A 69 -10.60 -25.99 1.18
CA ALA A 69 -10.78 -25.92 2.63
C ALA A 69 -9.70 -25.04 3.28
N PRO A 70 -10.00 -24.37 4.41
CA PRO A 70 -8.97 -23.69 5.19
C PRO A 70 -7.86 -24.67 5.60
N THR A 71 -6.64 -24.17 5.63
CA THR A 71 -5.45 -24.95 5.99
C THR A 71 -4.68 -24.22 7.11
N PRO A 72 -3.76 -24.90 7.83
CA PRO A 72 -2.95 -24.25 8.87
C PRO A 72 -2.24 -22.96 8.42
N ALA A 73 -1.72 -22.91 7.19
CA ALA A 73 -1.11 -21.69 6.66
C ALA A 73 -2.11 -20.68 6.07
N CYS A 74 -3.34 -21.10 5.77
CA CYS A 74 -4.38 -20.28 5.14
C CYS A 74 -5.68 -20.35 5.95
N PRO A 75 -5.81 -19.57 7.05
CA PRO A 75 -6.96 -19.65 7.94
C PRO A 75 -8.28 -19.26 7.25
N ALA A 76 -9.41 -19.68 7.82
CA ALA A 76 -10.73 -19.39 7.25
C ALA A 76 -11.01 -17.88 7.09
N MET A 77 -10.42 -17.06 7.96
CA MET A 77 -10.55 -15.60 7.96
C MET A 77 -9.52 -14.86 7.09
N VAL A 78 -8.82 -15.55 6.17
CA VAL A 78 -7.96 -14.85 5.20
C VAL A 78 -8.80 -13.85 4.43
N MET A 79 -8.48 -12.56 4.58
CA MET A 79 -9.12 -11.48 3.86
C MET A 79 -8.78 -11.57 2.38
N THR A 80 -9.74 -11.22 1.53
CA THR A 80 -9.50 -11.13 0.09
C THR A 80 -8.44 -10.08 -0.18
N ALA A 81 -7.49 -10.38 -1.07
CA ALA A 81 -6.49 -9.41 -1.51
C ALA A 81 -7.06 -8.40 -2.54
N GLU A 82 -8.32 -8.59 -2.95
CA GLU A 82 -9.11 -7.69 -3.80
C GLU A 82 -8.49 -7.39 -5.17
N PHE A 83 -7.64 -8.29 -5.70
CA PHE A 83 -7.13 -8.15 -7.06
C PHE A 83 -8.26 -8.17 -8.09
N GLY A 84 -8.33 -7.13 -8.92
CA GLY A 84 -9.48 -6.84 -9.78
C GLY A 84 -9.62 -7.79 -10.98
N ASP A 85 -8.57 -8.55 -11.24
CA ASP A 85 -8.52 -9.59 -12.27
C ASP A 85 -8.55 -11.02 -11.66
N VAL A 86 -8.86 -11.15 -10.36
CA VAL A 86 -9.06 -12.44 -9.68
C VAL A 86 -10.53 -12.60 -9.34
N HIS A 87 -11.20 -13.47 -10.09
CA HIS A 87 -12.60 -13.82 -9.80
C HIS A 87 -12.71 -14.58 -8.47
N PRO A 88 -13.60 -14.19 -7.54
CA PRO A 88 -13.72 -14.84 -6.21
C PRO A 88 -14.00 -16.34 -6.26
N GLY A 89 -14.73 -16.81 -7.29
CA GLY A 89 -15.00 -18.23 -7.52
C GLY A 89 -13.89 -19.00 -8.25
N SER A 90 -12.74 -18.38 -8.53
CA SER A 90 -11.59 -19.06 -9.16
C SER A 90 -10.98 -20.08 -8.21
N THR A 91 -10.58 -21.24 -8.74
CA THR A 91 -9.92 -22.31 -7.98
C THR A 91 -8.61 -21.85 -7.30
N HIS A 92 -8.01 -20.76 -7.79
CA HIS A 92 -6.77 -20.20 -7.25
C HIS A 92 -6.98 -18.95 -6.37
N ALA A 93 -8.21 -18.41 -6.26
CA ALA A 93 -8.47 -17.15 -5.54
C ALA A 93 -7.97 -17.21 -4.08
N ARG A 94 -8.34 -18.26 -3.34
CA ARG A 94 -7.91 -18.44 -1.95
C ARG A 94 -6.40 -18.55 -1.78
N ALA A 95 -5.70 -19.21 -2.71
CA ALA A 95 -4.25 -19.32 -2.68
C ALA A 95 -3.57 -17.97 -2.96
N ILE A 96 -4.17 -17.18 -3.85
CA ILE A 96 -3.72 -15.81 -4.15
C ILE A 96 -3.87 -14.91 -2.92
N ASP A 97 -5.04 -14.95 -2.28
CA ASP A 97 -5.31 -14.20 -1.06
C ASP A 97 -4.36 -14.60 0.07
N CYS A 98 -4.09 -15.89 0.20
CA CYS A 98 -3.12 -16.41 1.17
C CYS A 98 -1.72 -15.86 0.90
N LEU A 99 -1.20 -15.93 -0.33
CA LEU A 99 0.13 -15.40 -0.60
C LEU A 99 0.25 -13.89 -0.38
N ALA A 100 -0.85 -13.15 -0.59
CA ALA A 100 -0.90 -11.73 -0.25
C ALA A 100 -0.89 -11.53 1.27
N TRP A 101 -1.65 -12.34 2.02
CA TRP A 101 -1.62 -12.38 3.49
C TRP A 101 -0.22 -12.66 4.03
N TRP A 102 0.54 -13.56 3.41
CA TRP A 102 1.92 -13.85 3.79
C TRP A 102 2.93 -12.79 3.30
N GLY A 103 2.50 -11.82 2.50
CA GLY A 103 3.41 -10.82 1.89
C GLY A 103 4.31 -11.40 0.81
N VAL A 104 4.06 -12.63 0.37
CA VAL A 104 4.85 -13.34 -0.65
C VAL A 104 4.54 -12.80 -2.03
N SER A 105 3.28 -12.51 -2.35
CA SER A 105 2.90 -11.92 -3.64
C SER A 105 1.97 -10.72 -3.44
N LEU A 106 2.38 -9.56 -3.96
CA LEU A 106 1.64 -8.30 -3.84
C LEU A 106 0.93 -7.90 -5.15
N GLY A 107 0.79 -8.81 -6.12
CA GLY A 107 0.20 -8.50 -7.43
C GLY A 107 1.22 -8.10 -8.49
N ASP A 108 0.79 -7.38 -9.52
CA ASP A 108 1.58 -7.01 -10.70
C ASP A 108 2.00 -5.53 -10.75
N GLY A 109 1.67 -4.76 -9.72
CA GLY A 109 1.95 -3.32 -9.62
C GLY A 109 0.92 -2.43 -10.30
N ASN A 110 -0.02 -2.99 -11.06
CA ASN A 110 -1.10 -2.28 -11.76
C ASN A 110 -2.48 -2.77 -11.27
N TYR A 111 -2.61 -2.98 -9.96
CA TYR A 111 -3.87 -3.37 -9.32
C TYR A 111 -4.38 -4.79 -9.66
N GLY A 112 -3.71 -5.53 -10.55
CA GLY A 112 -4.03 -6.92 -10.86
C GLY A 112 -3.11 -7.89 -10.13
N TYR A 113 -3.53 -9.14 -10.03
CA TYR A 113 -2.67 -10.27 -9.74
C TYR A 113 -1.99 -10.80 -11.00
N ALA A 114 -2.60 -10.63 -12.17
CA ALA A 114 -2.24 -11.21 -13.45
C ALA A 114 -2.15 -12.75 -13.44
N PRO A 115 -3.23 -13.47 -13.03
CA PRO A 115 -3.19 -14.91 -12.76
C PRO A 115 -2.71 -15.77 -13.93
N GLY A 116 -3.02 -15.36 -15.17
CA GLY A 116 -2.62 -16.08 -16.38
C GLY A 116 -1.19 -15.82 -16.87
N LYS A 117 -0.47 -14.81 -16.33
CA LYS A 117 0.89 -14.50 -16.82
C LYS A 117 1.89 -15.59 -16.42
N PRO A 118 2.81 -15.99 -17.31
CA PRO A 118 3.95 -16.82 -16.96
C PRO A 118 4.80 -16.21 -15.84
N VAL A 119 5.31 -17.04 -14.95
CA VAL A 119 6.30 -16.63 -13.94
C VAL A 119 7.71 -16.85 -14.48
N THR A 120 8.59 -15.86 -14.33
CA THR A 120 10.01 -16.04 -14.68
C THR A 120 10.80 -16.69 -13.54
N ARG A 121 11.97 -17.26 -13.87
CA ARG A 121 12.89 -17.80 -12.84
C ARG A 121 13.29 -16.75 -11.79
N ALA A 122 13.51 -15.50 -12.20
CA ALA A 122 13.83 -14.40 -11.28
C ALA A 122 12.67 -14.06 -10.34
N GLN A 123 11.44 -14.06 -10.86
CA GLN A 123 10.24 -13.85 -10.03
C GLN A 123 10.06 -14.99 -9.03
N ASN A 124 10.27 -16.25 -9.44
CA ASN A 124 10.23 -17.40 -8.53
C ASN A 124 11.23 -17.29 -7.38
N ALA A 125 12.47 -16.89 -7.67
CA ALA A 125 13.48 -16.66 -6.63
C ALA A 125 13.01 -15.63 -5.60
N SER A 126 12.32 -14.58 -6.04
CA SER A 126 11.76 -13.57 -5.14
C SER A 126 10.58 -14.06 -4.33
N PHE A 127 9.73 -14.92 -4.89
CA PHE A 127 8.63 -15.54 -4.14
C PHE A 127 9.16 -16.48 -3.08
N LEU A 128 10.10 -17.37 -3.43
CA LEU A 128 10.71 -18.31 -2.49
C LEU A 128 11.47 -17.56 -1.39
N ALA A 129 12.25 -16.54 -1.72
CA ALA A 129 12.94 -15.75 -0.71
C ALA A 129 11.97 -15.15 0.32
N ARG A 130 10.89 -14.50 -0.13
CA ARG A 130 9.90 -13.93 0.79
C ARG A 130 9.16 -14.99 1.61
N ALA A 131 8.85 -16.15 1.03
CA ALA A 131 8.22 -17.24 1.75
C ALA A 131 9.16 -17.78 2.85
N LEU A 132 10.44 -17.97 2.54
CA LEU A 132 11.43 -18.51 3.47
C LEU A 132 11.83 -17.52 4.56
N ASP A 133 11.83 -16.21 4.25
CA ASP A 133 12.05 -15.15 5.24
C ASP A 133 10.95 -15.10 6.32
N SER A 134 9.80 -15.73 6.09
CA SER A 134 8.72 -15.87 7.08
C SER A 134 8.84 -17.11 7.98
N THR A 135 9.91 -17.89 7.83
CA THR A 135 10.12 -19.14 8.58
C THR A 135 11.13 -18.96 9.71
N HIS A 136 11.30 -20.00 10.53
CA HIS A 136 12.33 -20.03 11.57
C HIS A 136 13.77 -20.15 11.03
N VAL A 137 13.94 -20.47 9.75
CA VAL A 137 15.23 -20.57 9.05
C VAL A 137 15.20 -19.62 7.84
N PRO A 138 15.38 -18.30 8.07
CA PRO A 138 15.38 -17.34 6.96
C PRO A 138 16.59 -17.54 6.07
N LEU A 139 16.49 -17.08 4.81
CA LEU A 139 17.63 -17.06 3.92
C LEU A 139 18.70 -16.09 4.42
N PRO A 140 19.99 -16.35 4.14
CA PRO A 140 21.06 -15.45 4.57
C PRO A 140 20.83 -14.04 4.03
N GLU A 141 21.10 -13.04 4.86
CA GLU A 141 21.02 -11.64 4.46
C GLU A 141 22.09 -11.31 3.41
N ASP A 142 21.90 -10.21 2.67
CA ASP A 142 22.80 -9.80 1.60
C ASP A 142 24.26 -9.67 2.05
N TRP A 143 24.50 -9.15 3.26
CA TRP A 143 25.81 -9.01 3.88
C TRP A 143 26.40 -10.31 4.42
N GLN A 144 25.62 -11.39 4.51
CA GLN A 144 26.07 -12.73 4.92
C GLN A 144 26.53 -13.58 3.73
N LEU A 145 26.23 -13.14 2.50
CA LEU A 145 26.73 -13.80 1.29
C LEU A 145 28.25 -13.65 1.20
N PRO A 146 28.98 -14.65 0.66
CA PRO A 146 30.43 -14.55 0.48
C PRO A 146 30.81 -13.30 -0.31
N SER A 147 31.88 -12.62 0.11
CA SER A 147 32.38 -11.44 -0.60
C SER A 147 32.69 -11.79 -2.06
N GLY A 148 32.15 -11.01 -3.00
CA GLY A 148 32.29 -11.26 -4.44
C GLY A 148 31.41 -12.39 -4.99
N PHE A 149 30.49 -12.96 -4.21
CA PHE A 149 29.52 -13.93 -4.73
C PHE A 149 28.60 -13.28 -5.77
N ARG A 150 28.72 -13.69 -7.03
CA ARG A 150 28.01 -13.11 -8.18
C ARG A 150 27.69 -14.20 -9.19
N LEU A 151 26.63 -13.98 -9.97
CA LEU A 151 26.27 -14.82 -11.12
C LEU A 151 26.52 -14.02 -12.41
N PRO A 152 27.09 -14.62 -13.47
CA PRO A 152 27.53 -13.88 -14.66
C PRO A 152 26.45 -13.03 -15.34
N ASP A 153 25.18 -13.45 -15.30
CA ASP A 153 24.04 -12.77 -15.91
C ASP A 153 23.11 -12.08 -14.91
N VAL A 154 23.55 -11.88 -13.67
CA VAL A 154 22.80 -11.16 -12.64
C VAL A 154 23.57 -9.91 -12.24
N ALA A 155 23.18 -8.77 -12.81
CA ALA A 155 23.80 -7.48 -12.50
C ALA A 155 23.48 -7.00 -11.08
N ASP A 156 24.47 -6.40 -10.42
CA ASP A 156 24.32 -5.80 -9.10
C ASP A 156 23.23 -4.72 -9.12
N GLY A 157 22.29 -4.79 -8.17
CA GLY A 157 21.17 -3.84 -8.06
C GLY A 157 20.03 -4.05 -9.07
N ALA A 158 20.14 -5.01 -10.01
CA ALA A 158 19.03 -5.33 -10.91
C ALA A 158 17.81 -5.86 -10.13
N PRO A 159 16.57 -5.72 -10.66
CA PRO A 159 15.40 -6.34 -10.06
C PRO A 159 15.63 -7.83 -9.80
N HIS A 160 15.24 -8.30 -8.61
CA HIS A 160 15.39 -9.69 -8.15
C HIS A 160 16.84 -10.17 -7.91
N SER A 161 17.87 -9.35 -8.13
CA SER A 161 19.29 -9.75 -7.96
C SER A 161 19.58 -10.34 -6.57
N VAL A 162 19.22 -9.62 -5.50
CA VAL A 162 19.43 -10.09 -4.12
C VAL A 162 18.68 -11.40 -3.83
N PRO A 163 17.36 -11.52 -4.06
CA PRO A 163 16.66 -12.80 -3.90
C PRO A 163 17.28 -13.97 -4.68
N ILE A 164 17.73 -13.73 -5.92
CA ILE A 164 18.38 -14.76 -6.74
C ILE A 164 19.65 -15.26 -6.05
N LEU A 165 20.51 -14.37 -5.59
CA LEU A 165 21.75 -14.77 -4.92
C LEU A 165 21.47 -15.54 -3.63
N ARG A 166 20.46 -15.13 -2.86
CA ARG A 166 20.07 -15.79 -1.60
C ARG A 166 19.58 -17.22 -1.83
N VAL A 167 18.67 -17.45 -2.78
CA VAL A 167 18.15 -18.80 -3.07
C VAL A 167 19.19 -19.70 -3.75
N VAL A 168 20.16 -19.11 -4.49
CA VAL A 168 21.25 -19.88 -5.11
C VAL A 168 22.30 -20.27 -4.07
N HIS A 169 22.65 -19.36 -3.16
CA HIS A 169 23.61 -19.65 -2.09
C HIS A 169 23.10 -20.72 -1.12
N SER A 170 21.78 -20.77 -0.89
CA SER A 170 21.13 -21.80 -0.07
C SER A 170 20.77 -23.09 -0.84
N ASP A 171 21.27 -23.29 -2.06
CA ASP A 171 21.03 -24.46 -2.91
C ASP A 171 19.55 -24.74 -3.29
N ILE A 172 18.65 -23.78 -3.07
CA ILE A 172 17.22 -23.90 -3.36
C ILE A 172 16.94 -23.78 -4.86
N MET A 173 17.65 -22.87 -5.54
CA MET A 173 17.61 -22.77 -7.00
C MET A 173 19.01 -22.86 -7.56
N ARG A 174 19.20 -23.67 -8.60
CA ARG A 174 20.50 -23.85 -9.23
C ARG A 174 20.63 -23.00 -10.52
N PRO A 175 21.80 -22.40 -10.77
CA PRO A 175 22.16 -21.88 -12.09
C PRO A 175 22.15 -23.01 -13.13
N ARG A 176 22.16 -22.63 -14.41
CA ARG A 176 22.35 -23.58 -15.51
C ARG A 176 23.79 -24.08 -15.53
N SER A 177 24.03 -25.12 -16.34
CA SER A 177 25.37 -25.71 -16.50
C SER A 177 26.42 -24.75 -17.06
N ASP A 178 25.99 -23.66 -17.71
CA ASP A 178 26.85 -22.58 -18.20
C ASP A 178 27.15 -21.50 -17.14
N GLY A 179 26.73 -21.72 -15.89
CA GLY A 179 26.90 -20.80 -14.75
C GLY A 179 25.89 -19.66 -14.69
N ASN A 180 25.05 -19.47 -15.72
CA ASN A 180 24.07 -18.38 -15.77
C ASN A 180 22.77 -18.77 -15.07
N PHE A 181 22.10 -17.82 -14.42
CA PHE A 181 20.82 -18.03 -13.77
C PHE A 181 19.65 -18.07 -14.76
N ARG A 182 19.75 -17.30 -15.85
CA ARG A 182 18.72 -17.08 -16.88
C ARG A 182 17.42 -16.55 -16.29
N GLY A 183 17.50 -15.44 -15.54
CA GLY A 183 16.37 -14.93 -14.76
C GLY A 183 15.11 -14.57 -15.58
N GLY A 184 15.27 -14.18 -16.84
CA GLY A 184 14.17 -13.76 -17.71
C GLY A 184 13.37 -14.89 -18.37
N VAL A 185 13.81 -16.14 -18.32
CA VAL A 185 13.06 -17.24 -18.95
C VAL A 185 11.90 -17.69 -18.07
N SER A 186 10.83 -18.15 -18.72
CA SER A 186 9.66 -18.69 -18.03
C SER A 186 10.02 -19.94 -17.23
N LEU A 187 9.48 -20.04 -16.03
CA LEU A 187 9.68 -21.16 -15.12
C LEU A 187 8.86 -22.36 -15.59
N ARG A 188 9.51 -23.51 -15.70
CA ARG A 188 8.87 -24.79 -16.02
C ARG A 188 8.40 -25.53 -14.76
N ARG A 189 7.44 -26.43 -14.90
CA ARG A 189 6.83 -27.19 -13.80
C ARG A 189 7.82 -28.10 -13.08
N ASP A 190 8.74 -28.73 -13.81
CA ASP A 190 9.86 -29.49 -13.25
C ASP A 190 10.73 -28.62 -12.31
N GLU A 191 11.15 -27.45 -12.78
CA GLU A 191 11.98 -26.50 -12.04
C GLU A 191 11.29 -25.97 -10.79
N MET A 192 9.99 -25.74 -10.88
CA MET A 192 9.18 -25.31 -9.75
C MET A 192 9.08 -26.39 -8.67
N ALA A 193 8.84 -27.64 -9.05
CA ALA A 193 8.76 -28.76 -8.11
C ALA A 193 10.09 -28.99 -7.40
N ILE A 194 11.20 -28.98 -8.14
CA ILE A 194 12.55 -29.12 -7.57
C ILE A 194 12.84 -28.00 -6.58
N ALA A 195 12.55 -26.75 -6.95
CA ALA A 195 12.82 -25.59 -6.09
C ALA A 195 11.99 -25.60 -4.81
N ILE A 196 10.73 -26.05 -4.85
CA ILE A 196 9.88 -26.13 -3.65
C ILE A 196 10.32 -27.25 -2.72
N VAL A 197 10.71 -28.41 -3.25
CA VAL A 197 11.25 -29.49 -2.41
C VAL A 197 12.54 -29.04 -1.73
N ALA A 198 13.45 -28.40 -2.48
CA ALA A 198 14.68 -27.86 -1.92
C ALA A 198 14.42 -26.75 -0.87
N ALA A 199 13.41 -25.90 -1.09
CA ALA A 199 13.00 -24.89 -0.11
C ALA A 199 12.47 -25.51 1.19
N TYR A 200 11.66 -26.58 1.10
CA TYR A 200 11.19 -27.30 2.27
C TYR A 200 12.34 -28.00 3.02
N ASP A 201 13.25 -28.64 2.29
CA ASP A 201 14.42 -29.31 2.87
C ASP A 201 15.34 -28.32 3.59
N HIS A 202 15.55 -27.15 3.01
CA HIS A 202 16.35 -26.07 3.61
C HIS A 202 15.84 -25.68 5.00
N VAL A 203 14.52 -25.56 5.16
CA VAL A 203 13.91 -25.11 6.43
C VAL A 203 13.73 -26.25 7.43
N SER A 204 13.39 -27.45 6.94
CA SER A 204 13.19 -28.62 7.80
C SER A 204 14.51 -29.28 8.23
N GLY A 205 15.61 -29.00 7.53
CA GLY A 205 16.87 -29.71 7.71
C GLY A 205 16.80 -31.16 7.23
N SER A 206 15.82 -31.50 6.40
CA SER A 206 15.63 -32.85 5.89
C SER A 206 16.77 -33.25 4.96
N ASP A 207 17.55 -34.26 5.35
CA ASP A 207 18.53 -34.94 4.50
C ASP A 207 18.01 -36.33 4.08
N ALA A 208 16.68 -36.44 3.94
CA ALA A 208 16.03 -37.71 3.65
C ALA A 208 16.49 -38.24 2.29
N THR A 209 17.11 -39.42 2.29
CA THR A 209 17.49 -40.10 1.05
C THR A 209 16.25 -40.32 0.19
N GLN A 210 16.24 -39.70 -0.97
CA GLN A 210 15.10 -39.75 -1.88
C GLN A 210 14.94 -41.17 -2.43
N PRO A 211 13.75 -41.79 -2.34
CA PRO A 211 13.52 -43.11 -2.91
C PRO A 211 13.69 -43.08 -4.44
N PRO A 212 13.98 -44.23 -5.08
CA PRO A 212 14.01 -44.31 -6.53
C PRO A 212 12.63 -43.95 -7.11
N PRO A 213 12.56 -43.39 -8.34
CA PRO A 213 11.29 -43.07 -8.97
C PRO A 213 10.42 -44.33 -9.11
N THR A 214 9.16 -44.22 -8.75
CA THR A 214 8.16 -45.29 -8.81
C THR A 214 7.48 -45.39 -10.18
N GLY A 215 7.67 -44.39 -11.06
CA GLY A 215 6.96 -44.30 -12.33
C GLY A 215 5.54 -43.76 -12.16
N ARG A 216 5.30 -42.96 -11.10
CA ARG A 216 3.98 -42.40 -10.77
C ARG A 216 3.41 -41.59 -11.93
N PHE A 217 4.26 -40.83 -12.62
CA PHE A 217 3.90 -40.01 -13.75
C PHE A 217 4.48 -40.63 -15.04
N PRO A 218 3.63 -41.06 -16.00
CA PRO A 218 4.09 -41.75 -17.21
C PRO A 218 5.04 -40.93 -18.08
N ASP A 219 4.89 -39.60 -18.06
CA ASP A 219 5.67 -38.64 -18.85
C ASP A 219 7.00 -38.23 -18.19
N LEU A 220 7.35 -38.82 -17.04
CA LEU A 220 8.67 -38.66 -16.40
C LEU A 220 9.65 -39.79 -16.73
N GLY A 221 9.29 -40.73 -17.61
CA GLY A 221 10.16 -41.84 -18.00
C GLY A 221 11.54 -41.37 -18.46
N GLY A 222 12.58 -41.64 -17.66
CA GLY A 222 13.96 -41.21 -17.93
C GLY A 222 14.28 -39.75 -17.57
N HIS A 223 13.34 -39.01 -16.96
CA HIS A 223 13.59 -37.65 -16.47
C HIS A 223 14.54 -37.68 -15.28
N ARG A 224 15.64 -36.92 -15.35
CA ARG A 224 16.71 -36.90 -14.33
C ARG A 224 16.22 -36.58 -12.91
N ASP A 225 15.18 -35.75 -12.81
CA ASP A 225 14.62 -35.27 -11.53
C ASP A 225 13.29 -35.97 -11.17
N ALA A 226 12.99 -37.12 -11.80
CA ALA A 226 11.72 -37.84 -11.60
C ALA A 226 11.45 -38.15 -10.13
N ALA A 227 12.45 -38.63 -9.38
CA ALA A 227 12.27 -38.94 -7.97
C ALA A 227 11.98 -37.68 -7.12
N THR A 228 12.50 -36.50 -7.48
CA THR A 228 12.23 -35.25 -6.75
C THR A 228 10.84 -34.74 -7.07
N ILE A 229 10.40 -34.89 -8.31
CA ILE A 229 9.04 -34.55 -8.73
C ILE A 229 8.01 -35.47 -8.05
N GLU A 230 8.30 -36.78 -7.95
CA GLU A 230 7.44 -37.71 -7.21
C GLU A 230 7.43 -37.41 -5.71
N ARG A 231 8.57 -37.03 -5.13
CA ARG A 231 8.62 -36.54 -3.74
C ARG A 231 7.80 -35.27 -3.54
N ALA A 232 7.81 -34.34 -4.50
CA ALA A 232 6.95 -33.17 -4.44
C ALA A 232 5.46 -33.56 -4.44
N TYR A 233 5.10 -34.67 -5.07
CA TYR A 233 3.74 -35.22 -5.00
C TYR A 233 3.45 -35.83 -3.62
N ASP A 234 4.37 -36.63 -3.09
CA ASP A 234 4.18 -37.29 -1.79
C ASP A 234 4.12 -36.28 -0.63
N LEU A 235 4.83 -35.16 -0.73
CA LEU A 235 4.73 -34.00 0.18
C LEU A 235 3.48 -33.13 -0.07
N GLY A 236 2.68 -33.46 -1.08
CA GLY A 236 1.45 -32.72 -1.41
C GLY A 236 1.67 -31.39 -2.14
N PHE A 237 2.88 -31.04 -2.55
CA PHE A 237 3.16 -29.79 -3.26
C PHE A 237 2.58 -29.77 -4.68
N THR A 238 2.48 -30.93 -5.33
CA THR A 238 1.89 -31.12 -6.65
C THR A 238 0.93 -32.30 -6.69
N SER A 239 -0.07 -32.25 -7.57
CA SER A 239 -1.01 -33.35 -7.82
C SER A 239 -0.88 -33.95 -9.23
N GLY A 240 -0.02 -33.39 -10.08
CA GLY A 240 -0.03 -33.67 -11.52
C GLY A 240 -1.27 -33.11 -12.24
N ARG A 241 -1.50 -33.56 -13.46
CA ARG A 241 -2.65 -33.22 -14.31
C ARG A 241 -3.75 -34.29 -14.19
N THR A 242 -4.96 -33.95 -14.62
CA THR A 242 -6.13 -34.83 -14.57
C THR A 242 -6.00 -36.09 -15.43
N ASP A 243 -5.12 -36.07 -16.44
CA ASP A 243 -4.81 -37.21 -17.31
C ASP A 243 -3.73 -38.13 -16.73
N GLY A 244 -3.26 -37.87 -15.50
CA GLY A 244 -2.23 -38.65 -14.82
C GLY A 244 -0.79 -38.26 -15.19
N THR A 245 -0.58 -37.27 -16.06
CA THR A 245 0.76 -36.76 -16.40
C THR A 245 1.25 -35.69 -15.41
N PHE A 246 2.55 -35.44 -15.37
CA PHE A 246 3.12 -34.31 -14.61
C PHE A 246 3.20 -33.02 -15.45
N ASP A 247 3.51 -33.16 -16.74
CA ASP A 247 3.90 -32.12 -17.70
C ASP A 247 5.13 -31.33 -17.22
N PRO A 248 6.34 -31.93 -17.28
CA PRO A 248 7.55 -31.28 -16.76
C PRO A 248 7.93 -30.01 -17.54
N ALA A 249 7.66 -29.97 -18.85
CA ALA A 249 8.03 -28.85 -19.70
C ALA A 249 7.03 -27.68 -19.65
N GLY A 250 5.83 -27.89 -19.10
CA GLY A 250 4.78 -26.88 -19.00
C GLY A 250 5.23 -25.64 -18.25
N VAL A 251 4.81 -24.47 -18.72
CA VAL A 251 5.09 -23.18 -18.09
C VAL A 251 4.16 -22.94 -16.92
N VAL A 252 4.72 -22.51 -15.78
CA VAL A 252 3.96 -22.15 -14.59
C VAL A 252 3.46 -20.71 -14.71
N ASN A 253 2.14 -20.54 -14.64
CA ASN A 253 1.53 -19.21 -14.53
C ASN A 253 1.42 -18.75 -13.06
N ARG A 254 1.09 -17.47 -12.86
CA ARG A 254 1.03 -16.86 -11.52
C ARG A 254 -0.03 -17.47 -10.61
N ALA A 255 -1.18 -17.89 -11.13
CA ALA A 255 -2.20 -18.56 -10.33
C ALA A 255 -1.75 -19.95 -9.83
N GLN A 256 -1.08 -20.71 -10.69
CA GLN A 256 -0.48 -21.99 -10.34
C GLN A 256 0.65 -21.82 -9.33
N MET A 257 1.51 -20.82 -9.52
CA MET A 257 2.53 -20.40 -8.56
C MET A 257 1.94 -20.14 -7.18
N ALA A 258 0.78 -19.47 -7.11
CA ALA A 258 0.06 -19.24 -5.85
C ALA A 258 -0.29 -20.54 -5.12
N ALA A 259 -0.86 -21.48 -5.86
CA ALA A 259 -1.24 -22.79 -5.32
C ALA A 259 -0.02 -23.61 -4.88
N PHE A 260 1.09 -23.56 -5.60
CA PHE A 260 2.30 -24.26 -5.21
C PHE A 260 2.90 -23.72 -3.91
N LEU A 261 3.08 -22.40 -3.82
CA LEU A 261 3.69 -21.77 -2.65
C LEU A 261 2.79 -21.83 -1.42
N THR A 262 1.47 -21.77 -1.58
CA THR A 262 0.54 -21.95 -0.46
C THR A 262 0.67 -23.35 0.13
N ARG A 263 0.85 -24.39 -0.70
CA ARG A 263 1.08 -25.76 -0.20
C ARG A 263 2.43 -25.94 0.49
N LEU A 264 3.47 -25.25 0.00
CA LEU A 264 4.76 -25.20 0.70
C LEU A 264 4.60 -24.59 2.10
N LEU A 265 3.98 -23.40 2.18
CA LEU A 265 3.72 -22.74 3.45
C LEU A 265 2.87 -23.61 4.37
N ASP A 266 1.88 -24.32 3.82
CA ASP A 266 1.02 -25.20 4.59
C ASP A 266 1.77 -26.37 5.22
N ALA A 267 2.64 -27.04 4.47
CA ALA A 267 3.51 -28.07 5.03
C ALA A 267 4.44 -27.50 6.09
N LEU A 268 5.08 -26.36 5.83
CA LEU A 268 5.97 -25.71 6.80
C LEU A 268 5.24 -25.32 8.10
N VAL A 269 4.00 -24.83 8.03
CA VAL A 269 3.21 -24.53 9.23
C VAL A 269 2.79 -25.81 9.95
N THR A 270 2.36 -26.82 9.20
CA THR A 270 1.94 -28.12 9.75
C THR A 270 3.08 -28.80 10.51
N ASP A 271 4.30 -28.69 9.99
CA ASP A 271 5.50 -29.25 10.59
C ASP A 271 6.19 -28.30 11.59
N HIS A 272 5.51 -27.20 11.97
CA HIS A 272 6.00 -26.22 12.95
C HIS A 272 7.30 -25.50 12.57
N HIS A 273 7.58 -25.41 11.28
CA HIS A 273 8.71 -24.66 10.70
C HIS A 273 8.35 -23.22 10.34
N ALA A 274 7.06 -22.90 10.24
CA ALA A 274 6.60 -21.54 10.00
C ALA A 274 5.39 -21.23 10.88
N TYR A 275 5.16 -19.94 11.14
CA TYR A 275 3.97 -19.47 11.82
C TYR A 275 3.25 -18.49 10.90
N PRO A 276 1.94 -18.68 10.64
CA PRO A 276 1.19 -17.72 9.86
C PRO A 276 1.26 -16.34 10.54
N PRO A 277 1.38 -15.25 9.77
CA PRO A 277 1.36 -13.90 10.30
C PRO A 277 0.12 -13.69 11.19
N SER A 278 0.32 -13.20 12.42
CA SER A 278 -0.75 -12.96 13.41
C SER A 278 -1.73 -11.86 13.00
N LEU A 279 -1.30 -11.00 12.08
CA LEU A 279 -2.08 -10.10 11.25
C LEU A 279 -1.64 -10.40 9.81
N PRO A 280 -2.44 -10.10 8.77
CA PRO A 280 -1.92 -10.19 7.41
C PRO A 280 -0.61 -9.36 7.29
N ALA A 281 0.20 -9.61 6.27
CA ALA A 281 1.45 -8.88 6.07
C ALA A 281 1.23 -7.42 5.64
N TRP A 282 0.00 -7.03 5.26
CA TRP A 282 -0.45 -5.63 5.06
C TRP A 282 -0.08 -4.65 6.19
N ASP A 283 0.06 -5.11 7.44
CA ASP A 283 0.40 -4.29 8.62
C ASP A 283 1.91 -4.27 8.94
N LEU A 284 2.70 -5.15 8.32
CA LEU A 284 4.14 -5.32 8.56
C LEU A 284 5.04 -4.79 7.42
N VAL A 285 4.47 -4.31 6.31
CA VAL A 285 5.21 -3.70 5.20
C VAL A 285 5.49 -2.22 5.48
N PRO A 286 6.77 -1.75 5.43
CA PRO A 286 7.09 -0.33 5.55
C PRO A 286 6.36 0.53 4.50
N PRO A 287 5.93 1.76 4.84
CA PRO A 287 5.32 2.69 3.88
C PRO A 287 6.18 2.86 2.62
N GLY A 288 5.60 2.61 1.44
CA GLY A 288 6.28 2.79 0.14
C GLY A 288 6.45 1.53 -0.73
N ARG A 289 5.96 0.36 -0.32
CA ARG A 289 5.90 -0.86 -1.15
C ARG A 289 4.50 -1.49 -1.26
N ARG A 290 3.45 -0.69 -1.08
CA ARG A 290 2.05 -1.09 -1.32
C ARG A 290 1.71 -0.83 -2.79
N PRO A 291 1.37 -1.83 -3.61
CA PRO A 291 0.39 -1.63 -4.67
C PRO A 291 -0.99 -1.67 -4.01
N PRO A 292 -1.80 -0.62 -4.12
CA PRO A 292 -3.10 -0.59 -3.44
C PRO A 292 -4.19 -1.26 -4.31
N PRO A 293 -5.41 -1.57 -3.79
CA PRO A 293 -6.43 -2.36 -4.51
C PRO A 293 -7.00 -1.64 -5.74
N PRO A 294 -7.44 -2.36 -6.80
CA PRO A 294 -8.06 -1.76 -7.99
C PRO A 294 -9.33 -1.00 -7.68
N LEU A 295 -9.54 0.02 -8.50
CA LEU A 295 -10.77 0.77 -8.59
C LEU A 295 -11.92 -0.20 -8.93
N GLN A 296 -12.83 -0.43 -7.99
CA GLN A 296 -14.17 -0.89 -8.34
C GLN A 296 -15.14 0.27 -8.15
N GLY A 297 -15.83 0.62 -9.23
CA GLY A 297 -17.03 1.45 -9.20
C GLY A 297 -16.97 2.71 -10.06
N GLU A 298 -17.70 2.71 -11.18
CA GLU A 298 -18.41 3.93 -11.56
C GLU A 298 -19.27 4.35 -10.36
N GLY A 299 -18.90 5.42 -9.65
CA GLY A 299 -19.63 5.91 -8.48
C GLY A 299 -18.79 6.44 -7.32
N VAL A 300 -17.48 6.20 -7.28
CA VAL A 300 -16.61 6.76 -6.22
C VAL A 300 -16.40 8.26 -6.44
N LYS A 301 -16.77 9.08 -5.45
CA LYS A 301 -16.74 10.55 -5.53
C LYS A 301 -15.48 11.11 -4.89
N PHE A 302 -14.66 11.79 -5.68
CA PHE A 302 -13.44 12.51 -5.26
C PHE A 302 -13.26 13.76 -6.13
N ALA A 303 -12.53 14.75 -5.63
CA ALA A 303 -12.23 15.97 -6.36
C ALA A 303 -10.75 16.34 -6.22
N PHE A 304 -10.23 17.05 -7.22
CA PHE A 304 -8.87 17.61 -7.20
C PHE A 304 -8.97 19.12 -7.11
N TYR A 305 -7.97 19.73 -6.47
CA TYR A 305 -7.88 21.17 -6.31
C TYR A 305 -7.91 21.90 -7.65
N GLU A 306 -7.13 21.41 -8.62
CA GLU A 306 -7.12 21.95 -9.99
C GLU A 306 -6.58 20.92 -10.98
N LYS A 307 -6.83 21.14 -12.28
CA LYS A 307 -6.18 20.42 -13.38
C LYS A 307 -5.52 21.42 -14.31
N ASN A 308 -4.39 21.04 -14.89
CA ASN A 308 -3.76 21.77 -15.98
C ASN A 308 -4.66 21.78 -17.22
N HIS A 309 -4.40 22.73 -18.11
CA HIS A 309 -5.14 22.88 -19.37
C HIS A 309 -5.07 21.62 -20.26
N ASP A 310 -4.00 20.84 -20.15
CA ASP A 310 -3.81 19.56 -20.87
C ASP A 310 -4.53 18.37 -20.21
N GLY A 311 -5.25 18.60 -19.10
CA GLY A 311 -5.96 17.59 -18.34
C GLY A 311 -5.12 16.86 -17.30
N SER A 312 -3.81 17.11 -17.23
CA SER A 312 -2.95 16.58 -16.16
C SER A 312 -3.28 17.22 -14.80
N LEU A 313 -3.00 16.51 -13.71
CA LEU A 313 -3.33 17.00 -12.37
C LEU A 313 -2.38 18.11 -11.91
N LEU A 314 -2.91 19.13 -11.23
CA LEU A 314 -2.08 20.01 -10.41
C LEU A 314 -1.62 19.21 -9.18
N ARG A 315 -0.33 18.88 -9.14
CA ARG A 315 0.24 18.05 -8.08
C ARG A 315 1.68 18.42 -7.76
N TRP A 316 2.17 17.91 -6.63
CA TRP A 316 3.59 17.92 -6.31
C TRP A 316 4.37 17.05 -7.29
N ASP A 317 5.68 17.30 -7.41
CA ASP A 317 6.60 16.37 -8.08
C ASP A 317 6.62 15.02 -7.31
N PRO A 318 6.06 13.93 -7.87
CA PRO A 318 5.90 12.66 -7.16
C PRO A 318 7.25 11.96 -6.88
N CYS A 319 8.33 12.43 -7.50
CA CYS A 319 9.67 11.87 -7.38
C CYS A 319 10.45 12.53 -6.23
N LYS A 320 10.05 13.72 -5.78
CA LYS A 320 10.72 14.48 -4.73
C LYS A 320 10.12 14.21 -3.34
N PRO A 321 10.92 14.34 -2.28
CA PRO A 321 10.38 14.28 -0.93
C PRO A 321 9.65 15.57 -0.60
N ILE A 322 8.57 15.47 0.16
CA ILE A 322 7.82 16.61 0.67
C ILE A 322 8.08 16.69 2.18
N PRO A 323 9.11 17.44 2.61
CA PRO A 323 9.37 17.65 4.03
C PRO A 323 8.24 18.48 4.65
N VAL A 324 7.72 18.01 5.78
CA VAL A 324 6.71 18.70 6.58
C VAL A 324 7.40 19.37 7.78
N HIS A 325 7.22 20.67 7.91
CA HIS A 325 7.72 21.44 9.05
C HIS A 325 6.57 22.01 9.87
N VAL A 326 6.68 21.91 11.19
CA VAL A 326 5.56 22.18 12.09
C VAL A 326 5.90 23.24 13.13
N ASN A 327 5.06 24.27 13.23
CA ASN A 327 5.07 25.21 14.33
C ASN A 327 3.97 24.86 15.33
N TYR A 328 4.34 24.29 16.47
CA TYR A 328 3.39 23.84 17.50
C TYR A 328 2.89 24.96 18.44
N ALA A 329 3.26 26.22 18.21
CA ALA A 329 2.74 27.32 19.01
C ALA A 329 1.22 27.42 18.85
N GLY A 330 0.48 27.35 19.97
CA GLY A 330 -0.99 27.34 19.97
C GLY A 330 -1.64 25.99 19.65
N ALA A 331 -0.85 24.93 19.47
CA ALA A 331 -1.37 23.58 19.22
C ALA A 331 -1.97 22.94 20.49
N PRO A 332 -3.04 22.14 20.37
CA PRO A 332 -3.60 21.40 21.50
C PRO A 332 -2.68 20.25 21.96
N ALA A 333 -2.96 19.70 23.14
CA ALA A 333 -2.27 18.51 23.63
C ALA A 333 -2.42 17.34 22.65
N GLY A 334 -1.36 16.55 22.48
CA GLY A 334 -1.33 15.43 21.54
C GLY A 334 -1.12 15.81 20.07
N ALA A 335 -0.96 17.10 19.73
CA ALA A 335 -0.79 17.56 18.35
C ALA A 335 0.42 16.93 17.64
N LYS A 336 1.54 16.71 18.34
CA LYS A 336 2.72 16.06 17.75
C LYS A 336 2.39 14.67 17.21
N THR A 337 1.77 13.83 18.04
CA THR A 337 1.36 12.47 17.65
C THR A 337 0.32 12.49 16.53
N ALA A 338 -0.64 13.42 16.58
CA ALA A 338 -1.66 13.56 15.54
C ALA A 338 -1.05 13.98 14.18
N VAL A 339 -0.08 14.89 14.17
CA VAL A 339 0.62 15.31 12.94
C VAL A 339 1.42 14.16 12.36
N GLU A 340 2.23 13.47 13.18
CA GLU A 340 3.02 12.32 12.72
C GLU A 340 2.11 11.24 12.12
N ARG A 341 0.97 10.96 12.77
CA ARG A 341 -0.03 10.00 12.27
C ARG A 341 -0.68 10.47 10.97
N ALA A 342 -1.16 11.71 10.88
CA ALA A 342 -1.82 12.23 9.69
C ALA A 342 -0.87 12.28 8.47
N VAL A 343 0.36 12.79 8.66
CA VAL A 343 1.39 12.82 7.60
C VAL A 343 1.71 11.42 7.11
N LYS A 344 1.86 10.47 8.04
CA LYS A 344 2.07 9.06 7.68
C LYS A 344 0.89 8.53 6.86
N MET A 345 -0.35 8.81 7.26
CA MET A 345 -1.54 8.34 6.54
C MET A 345 -1.68 8.93 5.13
N VAL A 346 -1.23 10.18 4.91
CA VAL A 346 -1.18 10.80 3.58
C VAL A 346 -0.10 10.13 2.73
N ALA A 347 1.11 9.96 3.26
CA ALA A 347 2.20 9.29 2.56
C ALA A 347 1.83 7.85 2.18
N ASP A 348 1.23 7.12 3.12
CA ASP A 348 0.75 5.75 2.98
C ASP A 348 -0.30 5.59 1.87
N ALA A 349 -1.28 6.51 1.81
CA ALA A 349 -2.39 6.43 0.87
C ALA A 349 -2.02 6.90 -0.54
N SER A 350 -1.13 7.89 -0.64
CA SER A 350 -0.73 8.48 -1.92
C SER A 350 0.47 7.78 -2.57
N GLY A 351 1.37 7.20 -1.79
CA GLY A 351 2.69 6.76 -2.27
C GLY A 351 3.71 7.90 -2.44
N MET A 352 3.33 9.15 -2.12
CA MET A 352 4.25 10.29 -2.09
C MET A 352 5.21 10.20 -0.90
N ARG A 353 6.41 10.78 -1.06
CA ARG A 353 7.44 10.81 0.00
C ARG A 353 7.25 11.96 0.99
N VAL A 354 6.06 12.03 1.60
CA VAL A 354 5.71 13.03 2.63
C VAL A 354 6.20 12.56 4.00
N HIS A 355 6.91 13.39 4.75
CA HIS A 355 7.42 13.03 6.08
C HIS A 355 7.61 14.26 6.96
N VAL A 356 7.50 14.09 8.28
CA VAL A 356 7.82 15.15 9.24
C VAL A 356 9.33 15.33 9.31
N ALA A 357 9.82 16.47 8.85
CA ALA A 357 11.26 16.78 8.77
C ALA A 357 11.76 17.58 9.98
N GLY A 358 10.88 18.31 10.67
CA GLY A 358 11.24 19.02 11.90
C GLY A 358 10.26 20.11 12.31
N THR A 359 10.69 20.94 13.25
CA THR A 359 9.93 22.12 13.68
C THR A 359 10.14 23.31 12.74
N SER A 360 9.27 24.31 12.84
CA SER A 360 9.31 25.56 12.06
C SER A 360 9.02 26.78 12.96
N THR A 361 9.50 27.96 12.54
CA THR A 361 9.25 29.25 13.21
C THR A 361 8.14 30.07 12.54
N GLU A 362 7.74 29.67 11.34
CA GLU A 362 6.68 30.26 10.55
C GLU A 362 5.33 30.07 11.26
N LYS A 363 4.65 31.18 11.54
CA LYS A 363 3.38 31.16 12.28
C LYS A 363 2.22 31.14 11.30
N ALA A 364 1.23 30.29 11.57
CA ALA A 364 -0.08 30.44 10.96
C ALA A 364 -0.67 31.81 11.37
N ARG A 365 -1.41 32.43 10.47
CA ARG A 365 -2.08 33.72 10.67
C ARG A 365 -3.58 33.49 10.87
N ASN A 366 -4.23 34.45 11.52
CA ASN A 366 -5.67 34.39 11.80
C ASN A 366 -6.54 34.40 10.52
N ASP A 367 -5.97 34.77 9.37
CA ASP A 367 -6.62 34.68 8.06
C ASP A 367 -6.52 33.29 7.41
N GLY A 368 -5.93 32.30 8.10
CA GLY A 368 -5.75 30.94 7.59
C GLY A 368 -4.47 30.73 6.78
N SER A 369 -3.70 31.78 6.50
CA SER A 369 -2.45 31.65 5.75
C SER A 369 -1.30 31.16 6.61
N VAL A 370 -0.40 30.37 6.01
CA VAL A 370 0.91 30.04 6.56
C VAL A 370 1.98 30.58 5.61
N PRO A 371 3.09 31.17 6.10
CA PRO A 371 4.18 31.61 5.23
C PRO A 371 4.67 30.50 4.31
N ILE A 372 4.72 30.81 3.02
CA ILE A 372 5.15 29.88 1.96
C ILE A 372 6.66 29.72 2.02
N VAL A 373 7.13 28.48 2.05
CA VAL A 373 8.55 28.15 1.93
C VAL A 373 8.69 27.08 0.86
N ASP A 374 9.56 27.35 -0.12
CA ASP A 374 9.76 26.50 -1.29
C ASP A 374 10.16 25.07 -0.91
N GLY A 375 9.60 24.10 -1.63
CA GLY A 375 9.90 22.69 -1.50
C GLY A 375 9.36 22.01 -0.23
N ARG A 376 8.47 22.64 0.55
CA ARG A 376 7.96 22.03 1.78
C ARG A 376 6.50 22.35 2.11
N LEU A 377 5.92 21.53 2.99
CA LEU A 377 4.61 21.77 3.59
C LEU A 377 4.80 22.31 5.01
N THR A 378 4.17 23.44 5.33
CA THR A 378 4.25 24.05 6.66
C THR A 378 2.92 23.94 7.41
N ILE A 379 2.94 23.41 8.64
CA ILE A 379 1.76 23.27 9.51
C ILE A 379 1.89 24.21 10.70
N GLY A 380 0.83 24.95 11.03
CA GLY A 380 0.76 25.80 12.22
C GLY A 380 -0.65 25.96 12.79
N TRP A 381 -0.76 26.62 13.95
CA TRP A 381 -2.03 26.90 14.61
C TRP A 381 -2.25 28.40 14.78
N ALA A 382 -3.48 28.86 14.57
CA ALA A 382 -3.88 30.25 14.77
C ALA A 382 -5.35 30.34 15.22
N ASP A 383 -5.72 31.44 15.89
CA ASP A 383 -7.12 31.68 16.26
C ASP A 383 -7.82 32.42 15.13
N PHE A 384 -8.74 31.75 14.44
CA PHE A 384 -9.47 32.34 13.32
C PHE A 384 -10.65 33.21 13.76
N GLY A 385 -10.99 33.26 15.05
CA GLY A 385 -12.18 33.95 15.54
C GLY A 385 -13.50 33.24 15.19
N HIS A 386 -13.43 32.03 14.63
CA HIS A 386 -14.58 31.22 14.20
C HIS A 386 -14.47 29.79 14.75
N PRO A 387 -15.22 29.41 15.80
CA PRO A 387 -15.01 28.14 16.51
C PRO A 387 -15.44 26.89 15.73
N MET A 388 -16.27 27.04 14.69
CA MET A 388 -16.73 25.92 13.84
C MET A 388 -15.78 25.60 12.69
N LEU A 389 -14.83 26.47 12.39
CA LEU A 389 -13.83 26.23 11.34
C LEU A 389 -12.68 25.41 11.92
N ILE A 390 -12.35 24.28 11.28
CA ILE A 390 -11.32 23.35 11.76
C ILE A 390 -9.92 23.78 11.31
N GLY A 391 -9.78 24.17 10.05
CA GLY A 391 -8.50 24.54 9.47
C GLY A 391 -8.64 25.11 8.06
N TYR A 392 -7.48 25.47 7.52
CA TYR A 392 -7.27 25.76 6.11
C TYR A 392 -6.04 25.00 5.63
N GLY A 393 -6.21 24.20 4.59
CA GLY A 393 -5.15 23.55 3.85
C GLY A 393 -5.13 24.02 2.40
N GLY A 394 -3.95 24.16 1.81
CA GLY A 394 -3.88 24.53 0.41
C GLY A 394 -2.49 24.42 -0.21
N PRO A 395 -2.41 24.17 -1.51
CA PRO A 395 -1.16 24.16 -2.24
C PRO A 395 -0.76 25.57 -2.69
N SER A 396 0.54 25.77 -2.89
CA SER A 396 1.13 26.89 -3.62
C SER A 396 1.81 26.35 -4.86
N TYR A 397 1.47 26.91 -6.01
CA TYR A 397 1.85 26.37 -7.31
C TYR A 397 2.35 27.46 -8.24
N SER A 398 3.20 27.07 -9.18
CA SER A 398 3.76 27.95 -10.19
C SER A 398 3.94 27.21 -11.52
N TYR A 399 4.15 27.97 -12.59
CA TYR A 399 4.39 27.41 -13.91
C TYR A 399 5.80 26.80 -14.01
N VAL A 400 5.86 25.57 -14.49
CA VAL A 400 7.07 24.86 -14.92
C VAL A 400 6.97 24.57 -16.42
N GLY A 401 7.87 25.15 -17.21
CA GLY A 401 7.87 24.98 -18.66
C GLY A 401 6.66 25.63 -19.37
N ARG A 402 6.19 25.04 -20.48
CA ARG A 402 5.13 25.61 -21.32
C ARG A 402 3.74 25.45 -20.69
N GLY A 403 3.40 26.32 -19.73
CA GLY A 403 2.03 26.45 -19.22
C GLY A 403 1.54 25.32 -18.31
N HIS A 404 2.44 24.47 -17.82
CA HIS A 404 2.12 23.42 -16.85
C HIS A 404 2.31 23.95 -15.43
N LEU A 405 1.29 23.88 -14.59
CA LEU A 405 1.35 24.23 -13.18
C LEU A 405 1.79 23.03 -12.34
N GLN A 406 2.67 23.29 -11.39
CA GLN A 406 3.14 22.30 -10.42
C GLN A 406 3.13 22.91 -9.02
N ILE A 407 2.76 22.08 -8.03
CA ILE A 407 2.82 22.46 -6.63
C ILE A 407 4.29 22.46 -6.18
N PHE A 408 4.75 23.58 -5.63
CA PHE A 408 6.11 23.73 -5.12
C PHE A 408 6.15 23.90 -3.59
N ALA A 409 5.04 24.30 -2.96
CA ALA A 409 4.92 24.48 -1.52
C ALA A 409 3.48 24.22 -1.05
N GLY A 410 3.27 24.04 0.25
CA GLY A 410 1.93 23.87 0.84
C GLY A 410 1.83 24.43 2.24
N GLY A 411 0.61 24.80 2.65
CA GLY A 411 0.33 25.37 3.97
C GLY A 411 -0.89 24.72 4.62
N VAL A 412 -0.80 24.47 5.93
CA VAL A 412 -1.91 24.03 6.77
C VAL A 412 -1.97 24.90 8.03
N ALA A 413 -3.04 25.66 8.18
CA ALA A 413 -3.36 26.39 9.39
C ALA A 413 -4.51 25.69 10.12
N MET A 414 -4.27 25.18 11.32
CA MET A 414 -5.31 24.58 12.17
C MET A 414 -5.87 25.62 13.15
N ASN A 415 -7.15 25.52 13.47
CA ASN A 415 -7.78 26.42 14.43
C ASN A 415 -7.30 26.12 15.85
N SER A 416 -6.62 27.08 16.46
CA SER A 416 -6.14 27.01 17.85
C SER A 416 -7.25 27.14 18.88
N ALA A 417 -8.46 27.59 18.50
CA ALA A 417 -9.64 27.63 19.37
C ALA A 417 -10.41 26.29 19.37
N TRP A 418 -10.17 25.43 18.39
CA TRP A 418 -10.78 24.10 18.32
C TRP A 418 -10.19 23.18 19.41
N ARG A 419 -11.04 22.38 20.06
CA ARG A 419 -10.67 21.49 21.18
C ARG A 419 -11.00 20.03 20.85
N PRO A 420 -10.29 19.42 19.89
CA PRO A 420 -10.57 18.05 19.44
C PRO A 420 -10.01 16.98 20.38
N THR A 421 -10.56 15.76 20.28
CA THR A 421 -9.84 14.54 20.70
C THR A 421 -8.63 14.27 19.79
N GLY A 422 -7.73 13.37 20.18
CA GLY A 422 -6.58 13.01 19.34
C GLY A 422 -6.96 12.47 17.95
N ASP A 423 -8.02 11.67 17.88
CA ASP A 423 -8.55 11.13 16.62
C ASP A 423 -9.21 12.21 15.77
N GLN A 424 -10.00 13.11 16.37
CA GLN A 424 -10.58 14.26 15.66
C GLN A 424 -9.48 15.17 15.10
N LEU A 425 -8.44 15.44 15.88
CA LEU A 425 -7.30 16.24 15.43
C LEU A 425 -6.57 15.57 14.27
N THR A 426 -6.39 14.24 14.33
CA THR A 426 -5.77 13.48 13.23
C THR A 426 -6.62 13.56 11.96
N LEU A 427 -7.94 13.40 12.07
CA LEU A 427 -8.86 13.52 10.93
C LEU A 427 -8.87 14.94 10.33
N GLY A 428 -8.88 15.98 11.16
CA GLY A 428 -8.78 17.36 10.68
C GLY A 428 -7.45 17.62 9.97
N LEU A 429 -6.33 17.16 10.54
CA LEU A 429 -5.02 17.27 9.90
C LEU A 429 -4.95 16.48 8.59
N MET A 430 -5.53 15.28 8.52
CA MET A 430 -5.64 14.52 7.27
C MET A 430 -6.40 15.32 6.20
N HIS A 431 -7.55 15.91 6.56
CA HIS A 431 -8.34 16.75 5.65
C HIS A 431 -7.52 17.93 5.10
N GLU A 432 -6.92 18.74 5.98
CA GLU A 432 -6.18 19.93 5.53
C GLU A 432 -4.89 19.57 4.78
N ILE A 433 -4.19 18.51 5.17
CA ILE A 433 -3.03 18.03 4.41
C ILE A 433 -3.49 17.50 3.04
N GLY A 434 -4.67 16.86 2.96
CA GLY A 434 -5.28 16.43 1.71
C GLY A 434 -5.43 17.57 0.71
N HIS A 435 -5.92 18.73 1.15
CA HIS A 435 -5.91 19.95 0.34
C HIS A 435 -4.51 20.40 -0.05
N ALA A 436 -3.58 20.47 0.92
CA ALA A 436 -2.21 20.91 0.67
C ALA A 436 -1.44 20.03 -0.33
N VAL A 437 -1.86 18.77 -0.52
CA VAL A 437 -1.29 17.88 -1.53
C VAL A 437 -2.04 17.85 -2.86
N GLY A 438 -3.24 18.44 -2.94
CA GLY A 438 -3.97 18.65 -4.20
C GLY A 438 -5.38 18.05 -4.28
N LEU A 439 -5.97 17.58 -3.17
CA LEU A 439 -7.38 17.17 -3.16
C LEU A 439 -8.34 18.33 -2.93
N ASP A 440 -9.57 18.12 -3.36
CA ASP A 440 -10.71 19.01 -3.11
C ASP A 440 -11.89 18.22 -2.53
N HIS A 441 -12.94 18.92 -2.09
CA HIS A 441 -14.09 18.33 -1.44
C HIS A 441 -14.93 17.47 -2.40
N PRO A 442 -15.13 16.17 -2.12
CA PRO A 442 -16.16 15.39 -2.77
C PRO A 442 -17.55 15.68 -2.19
N SER A 443 -18.58 15.25 -2.92
CA SER A 443 -19.97 15.30 -2.43
C SER A 443 -20.36 14.14 -1.50
N ASP A 444 -19.45 13.21 -1.20
CA ASP A 444 -19.73 12.02 -0.41
C ASP A 444 -19.30 12.19 1.06
N PRO A 445 -20.23 12.14 2.05
CA PRO A 445 -19.91 12.24 3.48
C PRO A 445 -19.08 11.06 4.02
N GLY A 446 -18.98 9.97 3.25
CA GLY A 446 -18.10 8.84 3.52
C GLY A 446 -16.60 9.17 3.40
N GLN A 447 -16.25 10.35 2.88
CA GLN A 447 -14.87 10.78 2.68
C GLN A 447 -14.35 11.66 3.83
N VAL A 448 -13.06 11.54 4.16
CA VAL A 448 -12.35 12.50 5.03
C VAL A 448 -12.33 13.87 4.37
N MET A 449 -12.15 13.95 3.05
CA MET A 449 -12.19 15.22 2.32
C MET A 449 -13.59 15.81 2.20
N TYR A 450 -14.65 15.16 2.71
CA TYR A 450 -15.96 15.80 2.76
C TYR A 450 -15.87 17.09 3.60
N HIS A 451 -16.50 18.16 3.13
CA HIS A 451 -16.41 19.52 3.69
C HIS A 451 -16.83 19.67 5.17
N GLN A 452 -17.38 18.62 5.78
CA GLN A 452 -17.72 18.55 7.20
C GLN A 452 -17.16 17.29 7.86
N LEU A 453 -16.47 17.45 8.98
CA LEU A 453 -16.01 16.33 9.79
C LEU A 453 -17.20 15.58 10.41
N GLN A 454 -17.38 14.31 10.04
CA GLN A 454 -18.47 13.47 10.53
C GLN A 454 -18.21 12.97 11.97
N HIS A 455 -19.23 13.03 12.82
CA HIS A 455 -19.12 12.56 14.21
C HIS A 455 -18.98 11.03 14.28
N GLY A 456 -18.13 10.52 15.17
CA GLY A 456 -17.89 9.07 15.31
C GLY A 456 -17.11 8.41 14.16
N ARG A 457 -16.62 9.21 13.19
CA ARG A 457 -15.79 8.70 12.09
C ARG A 457 -14.51 8.07 12.62
N LYS A 458 -14.19 6.86 12.15
CA LYS A 458 -12.90 6.22 12.41
C LYS A 458 -11.78 6.95 11.66
N VAL A 459 -10.58 6.95 12.21
CA VAL A 459 -9.41 7.56 11.57
C VAL A 459 -8.95 6.70 10.38
N ALA A 460 -9.62 6.85 9.24
CA ALA A 460 -9.37 6.16 7.99
C ALA A 460 -9.89 7.00 6.81
N TRP A 461 -9.16 6.92 5.69
CA TRP A 461 -9.59 7.50 4.41
C TRP A 461 -10.85 6.81 3.90
N GLY A 462 -11.72 7.56 3.23
CA GLY A 462 -12.77 6.95 2.42
C GLY A 462 -12.23 6.52 1.06
N ASP A 463 -13.02 5.72 0.33
CA ASP A 463 -12.58 5.15 -0.94
C ASP A 463 -12.22 6.22 -1.98
N GLY A 464 -12.98 7.31 -2.05
CA GLY A 464 -12.70 8.44 -2.95
C GLY A 464 -11.44 9.20 -2.59
N ASP A 465 -11.19 9.45 -1.30
CA ASP A 465 -9.94 10.06 -0.85
C ASP A 465 -8.74 9.20 -1.27
N LEU A 466 -8.85 7.87 -1.12
CA LEU A 466 -7.81 6.93 -1.54
C LEU A 466 -7.57 7.02 -3.05
N VAL A 467 -8.62 7.12 -3.87
CA VAL A 467 -8.47 7.29 -5.33
C VAL A 467 -7.74 8.60 -5.65
N GLY A 468 -8.19 9.71 -5.06
CA GLY A 468 -7.59 11.03 -5.29
C GLY A 468 -6.12 11.06 -4.87
N LEU A 469 -5.81 10.63 -3.66
CA LEU A 469 -4.44 10.64 -3.11
C LEU A 469 -3.47 9.82 -3.97
N ARG A 470 -3.92 8.68 -4.50
CA ARG A 470 -3.11 7.84 -5.40
C ARG A 470 -2.81 8.53 -6.72
N ALA A 471 -3.82 9.18 -7.32
CA ALA A 471 -3.61 9.89 -8.57
C ALA A 471 -2.60 11.04 -8.42
N LEU A 472 -2.58 11.69 -7.26
CA LEU A 472 -1.55 12.69 -6.94
C LEU A 472 -0.15 12.07 -6.82
N GLY A 473 -0.02 10.87 -6.25
CA GLY A 473 1.27 10.21 -6.03
C GLY A 473 1.80 9.32 -7.17
N ASP A 474 1.09 9.20 -8.30
CA ASP A 474 1.52 8.39 -9.45
C ASP A 474 2.92 8.80 -9.95
N ARG A 475 3.84 7.84 -10.07
CA ARG A 475 5.22 8.09 -10.51
C ARG A 475 5.41 8.19 -12.03
N SER A 476 4.33 8.12 -12.81
CA SER A 476 4.37 8.45 -14.23
C SER A 476 5.04 9.82 -14.45
N GLY A 477 6.17 9.81 -15.18
CA GLY A 477 6.98 11.01 -15.43
C GLY A 477 8.22 11.19 -14.53
N CYS A 478 8.51 10.28 -13.60
CA CYS A 478 9.80 10.24 -12.91
C CYS A 478 10.91 9.73 -13.85
N SER A 479 11.87 10.59 -14.19
CA SER A 479 13.09 10.25 -14.95
C SER A 479 14.27 9.92 -14.05
#